data_AF-A0A453BMI5-F1
#
_entry.id   AF-A0A453BMI5-F1
#
_cell.length_a   1.000
_cell.length_b   1.000
_cell.length_c   1.000
_cell.angle_alpha   90.00
_cell.angle_beta   90.00
_cell.angle_gamma   90.00
#
_symmetry.space_group_name_H-M   'P 1'
#
loop_
_entity.id
_entity.type
_entity.pdbx_description
1 polymer ?
#
loop_
_entity_poly.entity_id
_entity_poly.type
_entity_poly.pdbx_seq_one_letter_code
_entity_poly.pdbx_strand_id
1 'polypeptide(L)'
;MGGYFAPWESTQRDAGSLRRVETRKGIFRLSWLWQRRASRRVVAVGECGLDYDRLQFCPSDIQKKYFEKQFELAEAVKLPMFLHMRAAGEDFSEIVSQNLYRFPGGVTHSFTGTAEERDKLLSIENMFIGINGCSLKTKENLEIVGGIPAERMMIETDSPYCDIKNTHAGIQFVKSIWPSKKKEKYEPGLTVKGRNEPCLVRQVLEVVAGCKGIADIEGLSKTLYHNTCRLFFPHDIDASADAQLESGGVTAEQNS
;
A
#
# COMPACT_ATOMS: atom_id res chain seq x y z
N MET A 1 41.04 29.03 -39.27
CA MET A 1 39.78 28.27 -39.09
C MET A 1 40.14 26.84 -38.74
N GLY A 2 39.52 26.27 -37.71
CA GLY A 2 39.74 24.88 -37.30
C GLY A 2 40.13 24.77 -35.83
N GLY A 3 39.14 24.73 -34.95
CA GLY A 3 39.33 24.38 -33.54
C GLY A 3 39.41 22.87 -33.37
N TYR A 4 40.26 22.42 -32.45
CA TYR A 4 40.30 21.04 -31.95
C TYR A 4 40.31 21.11 -30.42
N PHE A 5 39.16 20.81 -29.81
CA PHE A 5 39.03 20.43 -28.41
C PHE A 5 39.24 18.92 -28.31
N ALA A 6 40.07 18.49 -27.36
CA ALA A 6 40.33 17.09 -27.06
C ALA A 6 39.10 16.42 -26.40
N PRO A 7 38.87 15.11 -26.61
CA PRO A 7 37.68 14.42 -26.09
C PRO A 7 37.85 13.99 -24.63
N TRP A 8 36.77 14.15 -23.87
CA TRP A 8 36.53 13.61 -22.54
C TRP A 8 36.42 12.07 -22.60
N GLU A 9 37.26 11.38 -21.81
CA GLU A 9 37.31 9.92 -21.73
C GLU A 9 36.03 9.33 -21.12
N SER A 10 35.50 8.32 -21.81
CA SER A 10 34.37 7.51 -21.38
C SER A 10 34.82 6.40 -20.41
N THR A 11 34.47 6.50 -19.13
CA THR A 11 34.46 5.34 -18.24
C THR A 11 33.25 4.47 -18.56
N GLN A 12 33.42 3.51 -19.47
CA GLN A 12 32.62 2.29 -19.51
C GLN A 12 32.91 1.49 -18.23
N ARG A 13 31.91 1.31 -17.37
CA ARG A 13 31.88 0.23 -16.38
C ARG A 13 30.59 -0.57 -16.56
N ASP A 14 30.76 -1.72 -17.19
CA ASP A 14 30.04 -2.97 -16.99
C ASP A 14 28.51 -2.95 -16.95
N ALA A 15 27.91 -2.73 -18.12
CA ALA A 15 26.57 -3.20 -18.47
C ALA A 15 26.61 -4.66 -18.99
N GLY A 16 27.37 -5.54 -18.33
CA GLY A 16 27.76 -6.84 -18.87
C GLY A 16 27.51 -8.00 -17.92
N SER A 17 26.24 -8.31 -17.61
CA SER A 17 25.74 -9.68 -17.31
C SER A 17 24.27 -9.65 -16.86
N LEU A 18 23.40 -8.98 -17.62
CA LEU A 18 21.97 -9.29 -17.56
C LEU A 18 21.77 -10.53 -18.44
N ARG A 19 21.80 -11.71 -17.81
CA ARG A 19 21.31 -12.93 -18.47
C ARG A 19 19.89 -12.63 -18.94
N ARG A 20 19.71 -12.63 -20.25
CA ARG A 20 18.43 -12.57 -20.93
C ARG A 20 17.61 -13.76 -20.41
N VAL A 21 16.76 -13.55 -19.42
CA VAL A 21 15.73 -14.50 -19.03
C VAL A 21 14.70 -14.46 -20.14
N GLU A 22 14.96 -15.20 -21.21
CA GLU A 22 14.08 -15.34 -22.36
C GLU A 22 12.99 -16.34 -21.98
N THR A 23 12.00 -15.90 -21.21
CA THR A 23 10.77 -16.68 -21.01
C THR A 23 9.97 -16.64 -22.31
N ARG A 24 10.24 -17.60 -23.19
CA ARG A 24 9.36 -17.92 -24.31
C ARG A 24 7.99 -18.27 -23.73
N LYS A 25 6.99 -17.42 -24.01
CA LYS A 25 5.57 -17.53 -23.66
C LYS A 25 5.20 -17.17 -22.21
N GLY A 26 5.33 -15.90 -21.88
CA GLY A 26 4.67 -15.29 -20.71
C GLY A 26 4.94 -13.79 -20.69
N ILE A 27 3.90 -12.99 -20.90
CA ILE A 27 3.95 -11.53 -21.03
C ILE A 27 4.28 -10.91 -19.66
N PHE A 28 5.56 -10.85 -19.32
CA PHE A 28 6.08 -9.79 -18.46
C PHE A 28 7.26 -9.20 -19.19
N ARG A 29 7.08 -8.00 -19.73
CA ARG A 29 8.18 -7.24 -20.31
C ARG A 29 9.01 -6.70 -19.14
N LEU A 30 9.82 -7.56 -18.53
CA LEU A 30 10.66 -7.23 -17.37
C LEU A 30 11.40 -5.91 -17.62
N SER A 31 11.96 -5.71 -18.82
CA SER A 31 12.66 -4.47 -19.18
C SER A 31 11.83 -3.20 -19.00
N TRP A 32 10.51 -3.25 -19.24
CA TRP A 32 9.61 -2.12 -19.02
C TRP A 32 9.36 -1.86 -17.53
N LEU A 33 9.19 -2.92 -16.73
CA LEU A 33 9.05 -2.82 -15.27
C LEU A 33 10.33 -2.26 -14.62
N TRP A 34 11.49 -2.74 -15.05
CA TRP A 34 12.79 -2.20 -14.63
C TRP A 34 12.92 -0.71 -14.96
N GLN A 35 12.55 -0.30 -16.17
CA GLN A 35 12.61 1.11 -16.58
C GLN A 35 11.64 1.99 -15.79
N ARG A 36 10.44 1.49 -15.43
CA ARG A 36 9.49 2.24 -14.61
C ARG A 36 9.83 2.26 -13.12
N ARG A 37 10.45 1.19 -12.61
CA ARG A 37 11.05 1.16 -11.27
C ARG A 37 12.11 2.25 -11.15
N ALA A 38 12.97 2.39 -12.15
CA ALA A 38 13.94 3.49 -12.20
C ALA A 38 13.28 4.87 -12.19
N SER A 39 12.07 5.01 -12.77
CA SER A 39 11.27 6.24 -12.69
C SER A 39 10.45 6.40 -11.40
N ARG A 40 10.61 5.51 -10.40
CA ARG A 40 9.89 5.50 -9.11
C ARG A 40 8.35 5.48 -9.20
N ARG A 41 7.80 5.11 -10.36
CA ARG A 41 6.33 5.05 -10.59
C ARG A 41 5.72 3.70 -10.20
N VAL A 42 6.52 2.65 -10.16
CA VAL A 42 6.10 1.30 -9.77
C VAL A 42 6.80 0.97 -8.46
N VAL A 43 6.03 0.85 -7.38
CA VAL A 43 6.52 0.70 -6.01
C VAL A 43 6.15 -0.65 -5.38
N ALA A 44 5.30 -1.43 -6.03
CA ALA A 44 4.87 -2.75 -5.55
C ALA A 44 4.55 -3.71 -6.70
N VAL A 45 4.56 -5.00 -6.42
CA VAL A 45 3.93 -6.04 -7.25
C VAL A 45 2.51 -6.28 -6.75
N GLY A 46 1.53 -6.08 -7.61
CA GLY A 46 0.11 -6.24 -7.30
C GLY A 46 -0.77 -5.37 -8.19
N GLU A 47 -2.08 -5.34 -7.96
CA GLU A 47 -2.81 -6.13 -6.96
C GLU A 47 -2.85 -7.62 -7.33
N CYS A 48 -2.53 -8.52 -6.39
CA CYS A 48 -2.52 -9.96 -6.62
C CYS A 48 -2.89 -10.76 -5.37
N GLY A 49 -3.51 -11.93 -5.53
CA GLY A 49 -3.98 -12.74 -4.41
C GLY A 49 -5.17 -13.62 -4.77
N LEU A 50 -6.05 -13.86 -3.81
CA LEU A 50 -7.20 -14.77 -3.94
C LEU A 50 -8.51 -14.07 -3.56
N ASP A 51 -9.54 -14.20 -4.41
CA ASP A 51 -10.91 -13.73 -4.17
C ASP A 51 -11.90 -14.88 -4.45
N TYR A 52 -12.33 -15.58 -3.39
CA TYR A 52 -13.26 -16.70 -3.50
C TYR A 52 -14.73 -16.26 -3.57
N ASP A 53 -15.03 -14.96 -3.38
CA ASP A 53 -16.35 -14.40 -3.69
C ASP A 53 -16.50 -14.08 -5.21
N ARG A 54 -15.47 -14.37 -6.01
CA ARG A 54 -15.37 -14.04 -7.44
C ARG A 54 -15.02 -15.23 -8.32
N LEU A 55 -15.34 -16.46 -7.89
CA LEU A 55 -15.07 -17.69 -8.63
C LEU A 55 -15.73 -17.75 -10.02
N GLN A 56 -16.80 -16.99 -10.26
CA GLN A 56 -17.43 -16.82 -11.56
C GLN A 56 -16.52 -16.12 -12.60
N PHE A 57 -15.51 -15.38 -12.15
CA PHE A 57 -14.54 -14.72 -13.04
C PHE A 57 -13.28 -15.56 -13.23
N CYS A 58 -12.82 -16.24 -12.17
CA CYS A 58 -11.63 -17.07 -12.21
C CYS A 58 -11.75 -18.21 -11.19
N PRO A 59 -11.73 -19.49 -11.62
CA PRO A 59 -11.73 -20.63 -10.71
C PRO A 59 -10.54 -20.63 -9.73
N SER A 60 -10.73 -21.20 -8.54
CA SER A 60 -9.75 -21.13 -7.45
C SER A 60 -8.39 -21.76 -7.78
N ASP A 61 -8.37 -22.86 -8.54
CA ASP A 61 -7.13 -23.51 -8.99
C ASP A 61 -6.30 -22.59 -9.89
N ILE A 62 -6.96 -21.82 -10.75
CA ILE A 62 -6.32 -20.83 -11.62
C ILE A 62 -5.84 -19.62 -10.79
N GLN A 63 -6.65 -19.14 -9.84
CA GLN A 63 -6.23 -18.07 -8.94
C GLN A 63 -4.96 -18.46 -8.18
N LYS A 64 -4.94 -19.63 -7.54
CA LYS A 64 -3.78 -20.14 -6.79
C LYS A 64 -2.53 -20.25 -7.66
N LYS A 65 -2.66 -20.89 -8.82
CA LYS A 65 -1.55 -21.08 -9.77
C LYS A 65 -0.90 -19.75 -10.18
N TYR A 66 -1.68 -18.72 -10.46
CA TYR A 66 -1.12 -17.44 -10.91
C TYR A 66 -0.79 -16.49 -9.76
N PHE A 67 -1.39 -16.65 -8.59
CA PHE A 67 -0.96 -15.96 -7.38
C PHE A 67 0.47 -16.38 -7.00
N GLU A 68 0.73 -17.68 -6.91
CA GLU A 68 2.06 -18.22 -6.59
C GLU A 68 3.13 -17.75 -7.61
N LYS A 69 2.81 -17.75 -8.90
CA LYS A 69 3.73 -17.25 -9.94
C LYS A 69 4.11 -15.78 -9.79
N GLN A 70 3.27 -14.94 -9.19
CA GLN A 70 3.59 -13.52 -9.03
C GLN A 70 4.68 -13.26 -7.99
N PHE A 71 4.97 -14.23 -7.12
CA PHE A 71 6.15 -14.17 -6.25
C PHE A 71 7.46 -14.29 -7.05
N GLU A 72 7.48 -14.97 -8.21
CA GLU A 72 8.63 -14.94 -9.14
C GLU A 72 8.92 -13.51 -9.60
N LEU A 73 7.87 -12.73 -9.86
CA LEU A 73 8.01 -11.34 -10.27
C LEU A 73 8.53 -10.49 -9.12
N ALA A 74 7.94 -10.60 -7.92
CA ALA A 74 8.38 -9.89 -6.73
C ALA A 74 9.86 -10.17 -6.41
N GLU A 75 10.29 -11.42 -6.57
CA GLU A 75 11.68 -11.83 -6.38
C GLU A 75 12.62 -11.21 -7.40
N ALA A 76 12.21 -11.16 -8.67
CA ALA A 76 13.01 -10.58 -9.74
C ALA A 76 13.14 -9.06 -9.60
N VAL A 77 12.07 -8.36 -9.23
CA VAL A 77 12.05 -6.89 -9.17
C VAL A 77 12.34 -6.33 -7.78
N LYS A 78 12.46 -7.16 -6.73
CA LYS A 78 12.75 -6.76 -5.34
C LYS A 78 11.84 -5.62 -4.86
N LEU A 79 10.56 -5.67 -5.19
CA LEU A 79 9.54 -4.73 -4.72
C LEU A 79 8.63 -5.44 -3.71
N PRO A 80 8.06 -4.70 -2.73
CA PRO A 80 7.05 -5.23 -1.83
C PRO A 80 5.79 -5.66 -2.61
N MET A 81 4.93 -6.42 -1.97
CA MET A 81 3.68 -6.90 -2.58
C MET A 81 2.44 -6.17 -2.04
N PHE A 82 1.50 -5.89 -2.93
CA PHE A 82 0.17 -5.37 -2.61
C PHE A 82 -0.84 -6.50 -2.81
N LEU A 83 -1.28 -7.11 -1.71
CA LEU A 83 -1.90 -8.43 -1.67
C LEU A 83 -3.40 -8.35 -1.42
N HIS A 84 -4.18 -9.07 -2.23
CA HIS A 84 -5.63 -9.18 -2.09
C HIS A 84 -6.02 -10.50 -1.42
N MET A 85 -6.91 -10.45 -0.43
CA MET A 85 -7.46 -11.66 0.18
C MET A 85 -8.95 -11.46 0.48
N ARG A 86 -9.79 -12.35 -0.04
CA ARG A 86 -11.22 -12.40 0.29
C ARG A 86 -11.73 -13.84 0.32
N ALA A 87 -12.33 -14.21 1.46
CA ALA A 87 -12.90 -15.55 1.70
C ALA A 87 -11.94 -16.71 1.39
N ALA A 88 -10.62 -16.46 1.50
CA ALA A 88 -9.58 -17.36 1.02
C ALA A 88 -8.38 -17.42 2.00
N GLY A 89 -8.58 -17.10 3.28
CA GLY A 89 -7.49 -16.89 4.23
C GLY A 89 -6.55 -18.09 4.44
N GLU A 90 -7.07 -19.32 4.38
CA GLU A 90 -6.26 -20.53 4.52
C GLU A 90 -5.28 -20.72 3.36
N ASP A 91 -5.81 -20.88 2.13
CA ASP A 91 -5.02 -21.00 0.90
C ASP A 91 -4.09 -19.79 0.70
N PHE A 92 -4.54 -18.58 1.02
CA PHE A 92 -3.73 -17.36 0.94
C PHE A 92 -2.54 -17.43 1.88
N SER A 93 -2.78 -17.78 3.15
CA SER A 93 -1.72 -17.85 4.17
C SER A 93 -0.70 -18.94 3.84
N GLU A 94 -1.16 -20.08 3.32
CA GLU A 94 -0.28 -21.17 2.89
C GLU A 94 0.66 -20.71 1.77
N ILE A 95 0.11 -20.13 0.69
CA ILE A 95 0.90 -19.67 -0.46
C ILE A 95 1.89 -18.58 -0.05
N VAL A 96 1.46 -17.60 0.77
CA VAL A 96 2.36 -16.55 1.26
C VAL A 96 3.49 -17.14 2.11
N SER A 97 3.17 -18.07 3.02
CA SER A 97 4.15 -18.71 3.91
C SER A 97 5.21 -19.49 3.14
N GLN A 98 4.83 -20.16 2.05
CA GLN A 98 5.75 -20.89 1.18
C GLN A 98 6.68 -19.96 0.37
N ASN A 99 6.34 -18.67 0.24
CA ASN A 99 7.05 -17.73 -0.62
C ASN A 99 7.69 -16.55 0.16
N LEU A 100 7.81 -16.63 1.50
CA LEU A 100 8.36 -15.54 2.34
C LEU A 100 9.76 -15.05 1.91
N TYR A 101 10.60 -15.92 1.36
CA TYR A 101 11.95 -15.56 0.90
C TYR A 101 11.99 -14.79 -0.43
N ARG A 102 10.84 -14.63 -1.10
CA ARG A 102 10.74 -14.12 -2.48
C ARG A 102 10.39 -12.66 -2.57
N PHE A 103 9.99 -12.03 -1.47
CA PHE A 103 9.58 -10.63 -1.46
C PHE A 103 10.02 -9.97 -0.14
N PRO A 104 10.32 -8.66 -0.15
CA PRO A 104 10.88 -7.97 1.03
C PRO A 104 9.84 -7.65 2.12
N GLY A 105 8.55 -7.80 1.82
CA GLY A 105 7.44 -7.42 2.69
C GLY A 105 6.21 -7.04 1.85
N GLY A 106 5.07 -6.86 2.48
CA GLY A 106 3.84 -6.54 1.75
C GLY A 106 2.74 -6.00 2.63
N VAL A 107 1.63 -5.65 2.00
CA VAL A 107 0.39 -5.29 2.69
C VAL A 107 -0.73 -6.19 2.19
N THR A 108 -1.49 -6.80 3.10
CA THR A 108 -2.80 -7.36 2.79
C THR A 108 -3.80 -6.22 2.83
N HIS A 109 -4.13 -5.69 1.65
CA HIS A 109 -4.96 -4.50 1.50
C HIS A 109 -6.44 -4.81 1.70
N SER A 110 -7.24 -3.79 2.02
CA SER A 110 -8.70 -3.88 2.14
C SER A 110 -9.15 -5.04 3.03
N PHE A 111 -8.49 -5.21 4.18
CA PHE A 111 -8.68 -6.39 5.03
C PHE A 111 -10.07 -6.40 5.66
N THR A 112 -10.82 -7.48 5.41
CA THR A 112 -12.15 -7.73 6.01
C THR A 112 -12.25 -9.15 6.57
N GLY A 113 -11.10 -9.78 6.87
CA GLY A 113 -11.00 -11.15 7.36
C GLY A 113 -11.32 -11.30 8.84
N THR A 114 -11.07 -12.50 9.38
CA THR A 114 -11.31 -12.85 10.80
C THR A 114 -10.14 -12.46 11.71
N ALA A 115 -10.33 -12.59 13.03
CA ALA A 115 -9.26 -12.39 14.01
C ALA A 115 -8.11 -13.40 13.83
N GLU A 116 -8.42 -14.65 13.51
CA GLU A 116 -7.42 -15.69 13.25
C GLU A 116 -6.62 -15.39 11.99
N GLU A 117 -7.28 -14.92 10.93
CA GLU A 117 -6.61 -14.48 9.70
C GLU A 117 -5.71 -13.27 9.96
N ARG A 118 -6.17 -12.28 10.73
CA ARG A 118 -5.36 -11.15 11.19
C ARG A 118 -4.10 -11.63 11.90
N ASP A 119 -4.24 -12.52 12.88
CA ASP A 119 -3.11 -12.99 13.70
C ASP A 119 -2.09 -13.77 12.87
N LYS A 120 -2.55 -14.58 11.91
CA LYS A 120 -1.67 -15.24 10.93
C LYS A 120 -0.89 -14.21 10.11
N LEU A 121 -1.52 -13.15 9.62
CA LEU A 121 -0.84 -12.09 8.87
C LEU A 121 0.18 -11.33 9.73
N LEU A 122 -0.15 -11.03 10.99
CA LEU A 122 0.75 -10.34 11.91
C LEU A 122 1.98 -11.18 12.31
N SER A 123 1.86 -12.52 12.26
CA SER A 123 2.96 -13.44 12.52
C SER A 123 4.06 -13.40 11.44
N ILE A 124 3.71 -12.93 10.23
CA ILE A 124 4.65 -12.81 9.11
C ILE A 124 5.47 -11.53 9.28
N GLU A 125 6.79 -11.61 9.19
CA GLU A 125 7.65 -10.42 9.27
C GLU A 125 7.40 -9.46 8.09
N ASN A 126 7.41 -8.15 8.35
CA ASN A 126 7.20 -7.09 7.33
C ASN A 126 5.88 -7.21 6.53
N MET A 127 4.86 -7.85 7.11
CA MET A 127 3.49 -7.85 6.57
C MET A 127 2.63 -6.77 7.25
N PHE A 128 2.00 -5.92 6.47
CA PHE A 128 1.10 -4.88 6.97
C PHE A 128 -0.36 -5.25 6.65
N ILE A 129 -1.30 -4.65 7.37
CA ILE A 129 -2.73 -4.81 7.13
C ILE A 129 -3.32 -3.46 6.72
N GLY A 130 -3.92 -3.41 5.53
CA GLY A 130 -4.55 -2.23 4.96
C GLY A 130 -6.02 -2.12 5.38
N ILE A 131 -6.39 -0.97 5.91
CA ILE A 131 -7.73 -0.67 6.45
C ILE A 131 -8.40 0.42 5.61
N ASN A 132 -9.64 0.17 5.19
CA ASN A 132 -10.48 1.16 4.51
C ASN A 132 -11.93 1.10 5.02
N GLY A 133 -12.86 1.84 4.40
CA GLY A 133 -14.24 1.84 4.86
C GLY A 133 -14.98 0.50 4.73
N CYS A 134 -14.50 -0.45 3.92
CA CYS A 134 -15.01 -1.82 3.90
C CYS A 134 -14.59 -2.62 5.14
N SER A 135 -13.42 -2.34 5.69
CA SER A 135 -12.89 -2.88 6.95
C SER A 135 -13.58 -2.34 8.21
N LEU A 136 -14.56 -1.43 8.06
CA LEU A 136 -15.16 -0.68 9.18
C LEU A 136 -16.70 -0.79 9.22
N LYS A 137 -17.25 -1.79 8.53
CA LYS A 137 -18.70 -1.95 8.30
C LYS A 137 -19.45 -2.46 9.54
N THR A 138 -18.92 -3.47 10.21
CA THR A 138 -19.61 -4.17 11.31
C THR A 138 -18.88 -3.98 12.63
N LYS A 139 -19.55 -4.25 13.75
CA LYS A 139 -18.92 -4.21 15.09
C LYS A 139 -17.73 -5.16 15.19
N GLU A 140 -17.90 -6.37 14.66
CA GLU A 140 -16.83 -7.37 14.57
C GLU A 140 -15.63 -6.85 13.79
N ASN A 141 -15.84 -6.15 12.65
CA ASN A 141 -14.72 -5.55 11.94
C ASN A 141 -13.98 -4.50 12.79
N LEU A 142 -14.71 -3.68 13.58
CA LEU A 142 -14.08 -2.70 14.46
C LEU A 142 -13.27 -3.36 15.58
N GLU A 143 -13.73 -4.48 16.14
CA GLU A 143 -13.00 -5.27 17.14
C GLU A 143 -11.71 -5.85 16.54
N ILE A 144 -11.80 -6.39 15.33
CA ILE A 144 -10.64 -6.92 14.59
C ILE A 144 -9.61 -5.82 14.33
N VAL A 145 -10.05 -4.67 13.83
CA VAL A 145 -9.20 -3.47 13.63
C VAL A 145 -8.60 -2.98 14.95
N GLY A 146 -9.37 -3.02 16.04
CA GLY A 146 -8.91 -2.69 17.39
C GLY A 146 -7.68 -3.51 17.81
N GLY A 147 -7.63 -4.79 17.43
CA GLY A 147 -6.52 -5.70 17.71
C GLY A 147 -5.29 -5.56 16.81
N ILE A 148 -5.33 -4.78 15.73
CA ILE A 148 -4.17 -4.60 14.84
C ILE A 148 -3.22 -3.54 15.44
N PRO A 149 -1.94 -3.85 15.69
CA PRO A 149 -0.97 -2.87 16.16
C PRO A 149 -0.77 -1.72 15.16
N ALA A 150 -0.62 -0.49 15.64
CA ALA A 150 -0.57 0.70 14.78
C ALA A 150 0.65 0.67 13.83
N GLU A 151 1.77 0.11 14.28
CA GLU A 151 3.01 -0.09 13.54
C GLU A 151 2.93 -1.20 12.46
N ARG A 152 1.83 -1.96 12.43
CA ARG A 152 1.54 -2.98 11.41
C ARG A 152 0.32 -2.63 10.55
N MET A 153 -0.18 -1.40 10.67
CA MET A 153 -1.37 -0.92 9.98
C MET A 153 -1.03 0.08 8.87
N MET A 154 -1.81 0.05 7.80
CA MET A 154 -1.90 1.10 6.79
C MET A 154 -3.36 1.49 6.59
N ILE A 155 -3.62 2.69 6.09
CA ILE A 155 -4.98 3.15 5.75
C ILE A 155 -5.07 3.50 4.27
N GLU A 156 -6.22 3.22 3.69
CA GLU A 156 -6.52 3.46 2.28
C GLU A 156 -8.01 3.75 2.11
N THR A 157 -8.41 4.21 0.91
CA THR A 157 -9.82 4.48 0.62
C THR A 157 -10.48 3.42 -0.25
N ASP A 158 -9.70 2.74 -1.10
CA ASP A 158 -10.19 1.92 -2.21
C ASP A 158 -11.21 2.69 -3.09
N SER A 159 -11.00 4.01 -3.23
CA SER A 159 -11.87 4.87 -4.03
C SER A 159 -11.91 4.39 -5.49
N PRO A 160 -13.10 4.33 -6.12
CA PRO A 160 -14.36 4.98 -5.73
C PRO A 160 -15.28 4.17 -4.79
N TYR A 161 -14.82 3.02 -4.30
CA TYR A 161 -15.57 2.10 -3.45
C TYR A 161 -15.38 2.39 -1.95
N CYS A 162 -15.90 1.51 -1.09
CA CYS A 162 -15.65 1.50 0.36
C CYS A 162 -15.93 2.82 1.09
N ASP A 163 -16.96 3.56 0.67
CA ASP A 163 -17.48 4.73 1.38
C ASP A 163 -17.99 4.35 2.79
N ILE A 164 -17.74 5.19 3.79
CA ILE A 164 -18.24 4.96 5.16
C ILE A 164 -19.67 5.50 5.25
N LYS A 165 -20.64 4.59 5.35
CA LYS A 165 -22.07 4.93 5.30
C LYS A 165 -22.68 5.05 6.70
N ASN A 166 -23.82 5.72 6.79
CA ASN A 166 -24.62 5.83 8.02
C ASN A 166 -25.05 4.49 8.64
N THR A 167 -25.03 3.41 7.85
CA THR A 167 -25.35 2.06 8.32
C THR A 167 -24.14 1.29 8.85
N HIS A 168 -22.92 1.82 8.69
CA HIS A 168 -21.70 1.16 9.13
C HIS A 168 -21.44 1.44 10.61
N ALA A 169 -20.90 0.47 11.34
CA ALA A 169 -20.57 0.63 12.75
C ALA A 169 -19.53 1.74 13.00
N GLY A 170 -18.60 1.96 12.05
CA GLY A 170 -17.57 2.99 12.16
C GLY A 170 -18.07 4.43 12.09
N ILE A 171 -19.29 4.68 11.57
CA ILE A 171 -19.79 6.05 11.32
C ILE A 171 -19.78 6.94 12.57
N GLN A 172 -19.98 6.35 13.75
CA GLN A 172 -20.03 7.07 15.03
C GLN A 172 -18.74 7.83 15.36
N PHE A 173 -17.61 7.44 14.76
CA PHE A 173 -16.31 8.08 14.99
C PHE A 173 -15.94 9.13 13.94
N VAL A 174 -16.68 9.19 12.82
CA VAL A 174 -16.41 10.13 11.74
C VAL A 174 -16.77 11.56 12.18
N LYS A 175 -15.81 12.48 12.01
CA LYS A 175 -15.95 13.90 12.37
C LYS A 175 -15.82 14.78 11.13
N SER A 176 -14.91 14.43 10.22
CA SER A 176 -14.66 15.21 9.01
C SER A 176 -15.71 14.95 7.93
N ILE A 177 -16.30 16.03 7.39
CA ILE A 177 -17.35 15.97 6.36
C ILE A 177 -16.96 16.90 5.21
N TRP A 178 -17.10 16.40 3.98
CA TRP A 178 -16.94 17.19 2.77
C TRP A 178 -18.31 17.54 2.17
N PRO A 179 -18.51 18.77 1.67
CA PRO A 179 -19.69 19.09 0.89
C PRO A 179 -19.82 18.17 -0.33
N SER A 180 -21.03 17.66 -0.57
CA SER A 180 -21.30 16.70 -1.63
C SER A 180 -22.55 17.03 -2.44
N LYS A 181 -22.48 16.82 -3.76
CA LYS A 181 -23.61 16.97 -4.69
C LYS A 181 -23.99 15.63 -5.31
N LYS A 182 -25.25 15.52 -5.76
CA LYS A 182 -25.66 14.39 -6.61
C LYS A 182 -24.91 14.46 -7.93
N LYS A 183 -24.66 13.31 -8.58
CA LYS A 183 -23.90 13.22 -9.84
C LYS A 183 -24.46 14.12 -10.95
N GLU A 184 -25.79 14.33 -10.99
CA GLU A 184 -26.46 15.17 -11.98
C GLU A 184 -26.22 16.68 -11.77
N LYS A 185 -25.72 17.06 -10.59
CA LYS A 185 -25.43 18.45 -10.19
C LYS A 185 -23.96 18.60 -9.81
N TYR A 186 -23.08 17.93 -10.54
CA TYR A 186 -21.63 18.01 -10.32
C TYR A 186 -21.16 19.46 -10.29
N GLU A 187 -20.29 19.78 -9.34
CA GLU A 187 -19.73 21.10 -9.13
C GLU A 187 -18.24 20.92 -8.81
N PRO A 188 -17.32 21.53 -9.57
CA PRO A 188 -15.89 21.47 -9.29
C PRO A 188 -15.57 21.93 -7.86
N GLY A 189 -14.69 21.19 -7.18
CA GLY A 189 -14.30 21.47 -5.80
C GLY A 189 -15.20 20.81 -4.74
N LEU A 190 -16.32 20.19 -5.12
CA LEU A 190 -17.18 19.41 -4.23
C LEU A 190 -17.12 17.91 -4.56
N THR A 191 -17.35 17.08 -3.56
CA THR A 191 -17.40 15.62 -3.73
C THR A 191 -18.70 15.17 -4.39
N VAL A 192 -18.71 13.95 -4.97
CA VAL A 192 -19.92 13.36 -5.56
C VAL A 192 -20.54 12.33 -4.62
N LYS A 193 -21.83 12.48 -4.30
CA LYS A 193 -22.56 11.55 -3.42
C LYS A 193 -22.48 10.11 -3.94
N GLY A 194 -22.03 9.20 -3.09
CA GLY A 194 -21.88 7.77 -3.39
C GLY A 194 -20.62 7.42 -4.19
N ARG A 195 -19.72 8.38 -4.42
CA ARG A 195 -18.38 8.14 -4.99
C ARG A 195 -17.35 8.48 -3.92
N ASN A 196 -16.70 7.46 -3.37
CA ASN A 196 -15.61 7.68 -2.42
C ASN A 196 -14.42 8.37 -3.12
N GLU A 197 -13.63 9.14 -2.38
CA GLU A 197 -12.50 9.92 -2.91
C GLU A 197 -11.29 9.84 -1.98
N PRO A 198 -10.05 10.02 -2.49
CA PRO A 198 -8.84 9.93 -1.66
C PRO A 198 -8.83 10.86 -0.44
N CYS A 199 -9.47 12.04 -0.52
CA CYS A 199 -9.56 12.97 0.60
C CYS A 199 -10.33 12.38 1.81
N LEU A 200 -11.20 11.40 1.57
CA LEU A 200 -11.99 10.71 2.59
C LEU A 200 -11.16 9.70 3.40
N VAL A 201 -9.87 9.49 3.08
CA VAL A 201 -8.93 8.71 3.92
C VAL A 201 -8.87 9.22 5.36
N ARG A 202 -9.12 10.52 5.56
CA ARG A 202 -9.22 11.12 6.89
C ARG A 202 -10.35 10.52 7.72
N GLN A 203 -11.47 10.13 7.11
CA GLN A 203 -12.55 9.47 7.84
C GLN A 203 -12.12 8.08 8.30
N VAL A 204 -11.36 7.33 7.49
CA VAL A 204 -10.78 6.04 7.89
C VAL A 204 -9.87 6.22 9.11
N LEU A 205 -8.99 7.22 9.07
CA LEU A 205 -8.12 7.58 10.20
C LEU A 205 -8.91 7.89 11.49
N GLU A 206 -9.99 8.66 11.39
CA GLU A 206 -10.85 9.01 12.53
C GLU A 206 -11.52 7.79 13.15
N VAL A 207 -12.00 6.86 12.31
CA VAL A 207 -12.58 5.60 12.79
C VAL A 207 -11.52 4.73 13.46
N VAL A 208 -10.34 4.56 12.85
CA VAL A 208 -9.23 3.80 13.46
C VAL A 208 -8.84 4.39 14.82
N ALA A 209 -8.68 5.71 14.91
CA ALA A 209 -8.36 6.38 16.17
C ALA A 209 -9.44 6.13 17.24
N GLY A 210 -10.71 6.27 16.86
CA GLY A 210 -11.86 6.03 17.73
C GLY A 210 -11.94 4.58 18.23
N CYS A 211 -11.78 3.61 17.35
CA CYS A 211 -11.78 2.18 17.70
C CYS A 211 -10.64 1.79 18.64
N LYS A 212 -9.47 2.43 18.50
CA LYS A 212 -8.30 2.16 19.33
C LYS A 212 -8.22 3.02 20.59
N GLY A 213 -9.17 3.94 20.80
CA GLY A 213 -9.15 4.88 21.93
C GLY A 213 -7.98 5.85 21.91
N ILE A 214 -7.41 6.14 20.73
CA ILE A 214 -6.25 7.01 20.57
C ILE A 214 -6.74 8.46 20.40
N ALA A 215 -6.40 9.31 21.37
CA ALA A 215 -6.73 10.74 21.33
C ALA A 215 -5.80 11.53 20.37
N ASP A 216 -4.53 11.13 20.28
CA ASP A 216 -3.53 11.76 19.41
C ASP A 216 -3.64 11.26 17.96
N ILE A 217 -4.58 11.83 17.22
CA ILE A 217 -4.81 11.50 15.80
C ILE A 217 -3.58 11.87 14.93
N GLU A 218 -2.86 12.93 15.30
CA GLU A 218 -1.69 13.38 14.53
C GLU A 218 -0.52 12.41 14.66
N GLY A 219 -0.23 11.95 15.89
CA GLY A 219 0.76 10.90 16.12
C GLY A 219 0.41 9.57 15.44
N LEU A 220 -0.87 9.18 15.46
CA LEU A 220 -1.34 8.01 14.72
C LEU A 220 -1.15 8.19 13.20
N SER A 221 -1.53 9.34 12.67
CA SER A 221 -1.35 9.68 11.24
C SER A 221 0.11 9.55 10.82
N LYS A 222 1.04 10.11 11.60
CA LYS A 222 2.49 10.00 11.36
C LYS A 222 2.97 8.56 11.39
N THR A 223 2.49 7.75 12.34
CA THR A 223 2.83 6.33 12.43
C THR A 223 2.40 5.57 11.18
N LEU A 224 1.15 5.73 10.76
CA LEU A 224 0.62 5.06 9.56
C LEU A 224 1.31 5.54 8.27
N TYR A 225 1.64 6.83 8.21
CA TYR A 225 2.43 7.40 7.12
C TYR A 225 3.84 6.78 7.08
N HIS A 226 4.54 6.70 8.22
CA HIS A 226 5.86 6.08 8.31
C HIS A 226 5.84 4.60 7.94
N ASN A 227 4.82 3.84 8.33
CA ASN A 227 4.66 2.43 7.91
C ASN A 227 4.58 2.34 6.37
N THR A 228 3.78 3.20 5.76
CA THR A 228 3.57 3.26 4.31
C THR A 228 4.86 3.62 3.58
N CYS A 229 5.56 4.65 4.06
CA CYS A 229 6.86 5.04 3.52
C CYS A 229 7.90 3.93 3.69
N ARG A 230 7.98 3.28 4.85
CA ARG A 230 8.97 2.22 5.10
C ARG A 230 8.82 1.07 4.10
N LEU A 231 7.58 0.71 3.76
CA LEU A 231 7.33 -0.38 2.82
C LEU A 231 7.52 0.06 1.36
N PHE A 232 6.87 1.14 0.93
CA PHE A 232 6.77 1.50 -0.49
C PHE A 232 7.74 2.59 -0.94
N PHE A 233 8.21 3.41 -0.01
CA PHE A 233 9.02 4.60 -0.27
C PHE A 233 10.18 4.74 0.74
N PRO A 234 11.02 3.70 0.94
CA PRO A 234 12.01 3.72 2.01
C PRO A 234 13.00 4.89 1.91
N HIS A 235 13.26 5.37 0.70
CA HIS A 235 14.12 6.54 0.44
C HIS A 235 13.50 7.89 0.85
N ASP A 236 12.17 7.97 1.03
CA ASP A 236 11.50 9.22 1.40
C ASP A 236 11.54 9.46 2.91
N ILE A 237 11.80 8.41 3.71
CA ILE A 237 12.02 8.54 5.16
C ILE A 237 13.30 9.33 5.41
N ASP A 238 14.40 8.95 4.75
CA ASP A 238 15.71 9.61 4.90
C ASP A 238 15.62 11.09 4.50
N ALA A 239 14.97 11.41 3.38
CA ALA A 239 14.77 12.79 2.93
C ALA A 239 13.91 13.63 3.89
N SER A 240 12.93 13.03 4.57
CA SER A 240 12.10 13.72 5.56
C SER A 240 12.86 14.01 6.86
N ALA A 241 13.74 13.09 7.27
CA ALA A 241 14.62 13.27 8.41
C ALA A 241 15.68 14.35 8.12
N ASP A 242 16.25 14.35 6.92
CA ASP A 242 17.20 15.37 6.46
C ASP A 242 16.55 16.77 6.40
N ALA A 243 15.33 16.88 5.87
CA ALA A 243 14.60 18.16 5.83
C ALA A 243 14.22 18.69 7.24
N GLN A 244 13.98 17.80 8.21
CA GLN A 244 13.75 18.18 9.61
C GLN A 244 15.03 18.67 10.31
N LEU A 245 16.19 18.12 9.95
CA LEU A 245 17.49 18.60 10.43
C LEU A 245 17.84 19.97 9.83
N GLU A 246 17.55 20.20 8.55
CA GLU A 246 17.78 21.49 7.88
C GLU A 246 16.87 22.60 8.42
N SER A 247 15.62 22.29 8.79
CA SER A 247 14.67 23.25 9.37
C SER A 247 14.87 23.49 10.88
N GLY A 248 15.52 22.55 11.59
CA GLY A 248 15.89 22.69 13.00
C GLY A 248 17.17 23.51 13.25
N GLY A 249 17.95 23.83 12.21
CA GLY A 249 19.22 24.53 12.30
C GLY A 249 19.16 26.06 12.37
N VAL A 250 17.98 26.69 12.33
CA VAL A 250 17.85 28.16 12.15
C VAL A 250 17.50 28.94 13.44
N THR A 251 17.42 28.31 14.62
CA THR A 251 16.99 29.03 15.85
C THR A 251 18.00 29.10 16.99
N ALA A 252 19.29 28.81 16.75
CA ALA A 252 20.31 28.81 17.81
C ALA A 252 21.50 29.74 17.53
N GLU A 253 21.27 30.98 17.09
CA GLU A 253 22.32 32.02 17.14
C GLU A 253 21.71 33.42 16.98
N GLN A 254 21.18 33.98 18.07
CA GLN A 254 21.07 35.44 18.31
C GLN A 254 20.45 35.66 19.69
N ASN A 255 21.27 35.56 20.74
CA ASN A 255 21.10 36.21 22.03
C ASN A 255 22.41 36.10 22.81
N SER A 256 23.34 37.01 22.51
CA SER A 256 24.45 37.41 23.38
C SER A 256 24.86 38.83 23.06
#